data_AF-A0A2N3CZL7-F1
#
_entry.id   AF-A0A2N3CZL7-F1
#
_cell.length_a   1.000
_cell.length_b   1.000
_cell.length_c   1.000
_cell.angle_alpha   90.00
_cell.angle_beta   90.00
_cell.angle_gamma   90.00
#
_symmetry.space_group_name_H-M   'P 1'
#
loop_
_entity.id
_entity.type
_entity.pdbx_description
1 polymer ?
#
loop_
_entity_poly.entity_id
_entity_poly.type
_entity_poly.pdbx_seq_one_letter_code
_entity_poly.pdbx_strand_id
1 'polypeptide(L)'
;MAVLSEEQEMLRNMARDWATKESPVAEFRKVRAAGQPQAYNADAYAAMAEMGWAGIIIPEAHGGSDFGFLSAGLVVEELGKTLTASPLVATTIAASAILLGGSDEQKAKWLPRLASGETV
;
A
#
# COMPACT_ATOMS: atom_id res chain seq x y z
N MET A 1 6.44 -5.21 -21.99
CA MET A 1 5.90 -5.81 -20.75
C MET A 1 7.10 -6.33 -19.98
N ALA A 2 7.32 -5.89 -18.74
CA ALA A 2 8.45 -6.38 -17.95
C ALA A 2 8.25 -7.87 -17.63
N VAL A 3 9.33 -8.65 -17.66
CA VAL A 3 9.31 -10.02 -17.15
C VAL A 3 9.34 -9.93 -15.63
N LEU A 4 8.36 -10.54 -14.94
CA LEU A 4 8.26 -10.52 -13.48
C LEU A 4 9.04 -11.68 -12.87
N SER A 5 9.59 -11.47 -11.68
CA SER A 5 10.08 -12.59 -10.85
C SER A 5 8.90 -13.40 -10.28
N GLU A 6 9.18 -14.62 -9.80
CA GLU A 6 8.16 -15.45 -9.16
C GLU A 6 7.52 -14.73 -7.96
N GLU A 7 8.31 -14.03 -7.14
CA GLU A 7 7.82 -13.27 -5.99
C GLU A 7 6.93 -12.09 -6.41
N GLN A 8 7.26 -11.42 -7.52
CA GLN A 8 6.43 -10.35 -8.08
C GLN A 8 5.12 -10.90 -8.64
N GLU A 9 5.14 -12.07 -9.28
CA GLU A 9 3.92 -12.74 -9.73
C GLU A 9 3.04 -13.16 -8.57
N MET A 10 3.64 -13.71 -7.50
CA MET A 10 2.93 -14.05 -6.26
C MET A 10 2.29 -12.82 -5.63
N LEU A 11 3.03 -11.71 -5.50
CA LEU A 11 2.51 -10.45 -4.96
C LEU A 11 1.34 -9.92 -5.80
N ARG A 12 1.46 -9.91 -7.13
CA ARG A 12 0.38 -9.51 -8.05
C ARG A 12 -0.86 -10.39 -7.85
N ASN A 13 -0.68 -11.71 -7.78
CA ASN A 13 -1.79 -12.65 -7.63
C ASN A 13 -2.48 -12.47 -6.27
N MET A 14 -1.72 -12.29 -5.19
CA MET A 14 -2.25 -12.01 -3.86
C MET A 14 -3.05 -10.69 -3.83
N ALA A 15 -2.51 -9.63 -4.45
CA ALA A 15 -3.21 -8.35 -4.56
C ALA A 15 -4.51 -8.45 -5.34
N ARG A 16 -4.51 -9.21 -6.45
CA ARG A 16 -5.72 -9.48 -7.25
C ARG A 16 -6.78 -10.22 -6.44
N ASP A 17 -6.40 -11.31 -5.79
CA ASP A 17 -7.32 -12.14 -5.03
C ASP A 17 -7.95 -11.37 -3.88
N TRP A 18 -7.14 -10.60 -3.14
CA TRP A 18 -7.64 -9.74 -2.08
C TRP A 18 -8.54 -8.62 -2.62
N ALA A 19 -8.13 -7.92 -3.69
CA ALA A 19 -8.94 -6.85 -4.28
C ALA A 19 -10.31 -7.34 -4.74
N THR A 20 -10.36 -8.54 -5.34
CA THR A 20 -11.62 -9.12 -5.84
C THR A 20 -12.53 -9.62 -4.72
N LYS A 21 -11.98 -10.16 -3.63
CA LYS A 21 -12.75 -10.73 -2.52
C LYS A 21 -13.12 -9.69 -1.47
N GLU A 22 -12.14 -8.92 -1.02
CA GLU A 22 -12.23 -8.02 0.15
C GLU A 22 -12.55 -6.58 -0.24
N SER A 23 -12.16 -6.14 -1.44
CA SER A 23 -12.42 -4.78 -1.92
C SER A 23 -13.04 -4.73 -3.33
N PRO A 24 -14.14 -5.47 -3.59
CA PRO A 24 -14.88 -5.32 -4.83
C PRO A 24 -15.50 -3.91 -4.93
N VAL A 25 -15.91 -3.49 -6.13
CA VAL A 25 -16.50 -2.16 -6.39
C VAL A 25 -17.69 -1.83 -5.46
N ALA A 26 -18.38 -2.84 -4.92
CA ALA A 26 -19.42 -2.65 -3.91
C ALA A 26 -18.89 -1.97 -2.62
N GLU A 27 -17.68 -2.30 -2.16
CA GLU A 27 -17.06 -1.67 -0.99
C GLU A 27 -16.71 -0.20 -1.26
N PHE A 28 -16.17 0.11 -2.45
CA PHE A 28 -15.98 1.50 -2.87
C PHE A 28 -17.30 2.30 -2.82
N ARG A 29 -18.39 1.71 -3.31
CA ARG A 29 -19.72 2.36 -3.24
C ARG A 29 -20.18 2.60 -1.81
N LYS A 30 -19.91 1.68 -0.88
CA LYS A 30 -20.22 1.87 0.55
C LYS A 30 -19.42 3.02 1.14
N VAL A 31 -18.10 3.05 0.92
CA VAL A 31 -17.23 4.16 1.38
C VAL A 31 -17.73 5.50 0.86
N ARG A 32 -18.02 5.58 -0.44
CA ARG A 32 -18.56 6.79 -1.08
C ARG A 32 -19.91 7.21 -0.49
N ALA A 33 -20.82 6.26 -0.30
CA ALA A 33 -22.16 6.53 0.22
C ALA A 33 -22.15 6.96 1.70
N ALA A 34 -21.17 6.49 2.49
CA ALA A 34 -21.01 6.87 3.88
C ALA A 34 -20.69 8.37 4.06
N GLY A 35 -20.14 9.04 3.03
CA GLY A 35 -19.87 10.48 3.03
C GLY A 35 -18.89 10.92 4.13
N GLN A 36 -18.08 10.00 4.66
CA GLN A 36 -17.14 10.30 5.73
C GLN A 36 -15.90 11.03 5.20
N PRO A 37 -15.34 12.01 5.95
CA PRO A 37 -14.16 12.76 5.51
C PRO A 37 -12.94 11.88 5.21
N GLN A 38 -12.78 10.76 5.92
CA GLN A 38 -11.66 9.82 5.74
C GLN A 38 -11.66 9.20 4.33
N ALA A 39 -12.84 8.95 3.74
CA ALA A 39 -13.01 8.45 2.38
C ALA A 39 -12.27 7.14 2.02
N TYR A 40 -11.88 6.33 3.00
CA TYR A 40 -11.40 4.94 2.83
C TYR A 40 -11.83 4.07 4.02
N ASN A 41 -11.73 2.75 3.88
CA ASN A 41 -11.99 1.81 4.97
C ASN A 41 -10.69 1.51 5.75
N ALA A 42 -10.66 1.89 7.03
CA ALA A 42 -9.49 1.72 7.89
C ALA A 42 -9.09 0.25 8.09
N ASP A 43 -10.06 -0.65 8.26
CA ASP A 43 -9.80 -2.08 8.44
C ASP A 43 -9.21 -2.69 7.18
N ALA A 44 -9.68 -2.24 6.00
CA ALA A 44 -9.12 -2.67 4.72
C ALA A 44 -7.67 -2.21 4.56
N TYR A 45 -7.33 -0.99 4.98
CA TYR A 45 -5.96 -0.50 4.95
C TYR A 45 -5.07 -1.21 5.98
N ALA A 46 -5.58 -1.51 7.17
CA ALA A 46 -4.86 -2.31 8.17
C ALA A 46 -4.49 -3.69 7.62
N ALA A 47 -5.43 -4.37 6.94
CA ALA A 47 -5.14 -5.63 6.27
C ALA A 47 -4.05 -5.50 5.18
N MET A 48 -4.05 -4.41 4.41
CA MET A 48 -2.97 -4.14 3.44
C MET A 48 -1.60 -3.99 4.12
N ALA A 49 -1.56 -3.32 5.27
CA ALA A 49 -0.33 -3.15 6.04
C ALA A 49 0.16 -4.48 6.65
N GLU A 50 -0.75 -5.31 7.16
CA GLU A 50 -0.44 -6.66 7.66
C GLU A 50 0.12 -7.58 6.55
N MET A 51 -0.36 -7.43 5.31
CA MET A 51 0.20 -8.10 4.13
C MET A 51 1.53 -7.47 3.65
N GLY A 52 2.03 -6.43 4.31
CA GLY A 52 3.29 -5.75 4.02
C GLY A 52 3.23 -4.73 2.89
N TRP A 53 2.05 -4.39 2.37
CA TRP A 53 1.95 -3.55 1.17
C TRP A 53 2.33 -2.10 1.42
N ALA A 54 2.07 -1.58 2.62
CA ALA A 54 2.44 -0.22 3.01
C ALA A 54 3.97 -0.02 3.11
N GLY A 55 4.72 -1.11 3.32
CA GLY A 55 6.17 -1.11 3.47
C GLY A 55 6.97 -1.49 2.22
N ILE A 56 6.33 -1.69 1.06
CA ILE A 56 6.99 -2.30 -0.11
C ILE A 56 8.28 -1.59 -0.51
N ILE A 57 8.28 -0.26 -0.57
CA ILE A 57 9.45 0.52 -0.99
C ILE A 57 10.35 0.95 0.18
N ILE A 58 9.97 0.60 1.41
CA ILE A 58 10.66 1.04 2.61
C ILE A 58 11.77 0.03 2.92
N PRO A 59 13.00 0.48 3.24
CA PRO A 59 14.09 -0.42 3.63
C PRO A 59 13.73 -1.32 4.81
N GLU A 60 14.29 -2.54 4.84
CA GLU A 60 14.10 -3.48 5.94
C GLU A 60 14.50 -2.92 7.31
N ALA A 61 15.53 -2.05 7.36
CA ALA A 61 15.96 -1.36 8.57
C ALA A 61 14.88 -0.46 9.19
N HIS A 62 13.84 -0.13 8.42
CA HIS A 62 12.67 0.62 8.85
C HIS A 62 11.38 -0.23 8.80
N GLY A 63 11.48 -1.56 8.76
CA GLY A 63 10.34 -2.47 8.81
C GLY A 63 9.59 -2.65 7.49
N GLY A 64 10.15 -2.20 6.37
CA GLY A 64 9.64 -2.50 5.03
C GLY A 64 10.31 -3.72 4.39
N SER A 65 10.14 -3.89 3.08
CA SER A 65 10.68 -5.02 2.33
C SER A 65 11.69 -4.65 1.24
N ASP A 66 11.93 -3.35 1.01
CA ASP A 66 12.78 -2.82 -0.07
C ASP A 66 12.54 -3.47 -1.45
N PHE A 67 11.29 -3.83 -1.73
CA PHE A 67 10.92 -4.65 -2.88
C PHE A 67 10.63 -3.82 -4.14
N GLY A 68 10.88 -2.52 -4.05
CA GLY A 68 10.95 -1.60 -5.18
C GLY A 68 9.60 -1.15 -5.76
N PHE A 69 9.67 -0.12 -6.60
CA PHE A 69 8.49 0.51 -7.19
C PHE A 69 7.75 -0.37 -8.19
N LEU A 70 8.43 -1.31 -8.85
CA LEU A 70 7.74 -2.26 -9.74
C LEU A 70 6.73 -3.09 -8.94
N SER A 71 7.14 -3.63 -7.80
CA SER A 71 6.30 -4.41 -6.90
C SER A 71 5.15 -3.59 -6.32
N ALA A 72 5.42 -2.35 -5.92
CA ALA A 72 4.38 -1.43 -5.46
C ALA A 72 3.35 -1.13 -6.57
N GLY A 73 3.83 -0.94 -7.80
CA GLY A 73 3.00 -0.73 -8.99
C GLY A 73 2.07 -1.91 -9.29
N LEU A 74 2.56 -3.15 -9.14
CA LEU A 74 1.74 -4.36 -9.34
C LEU A 74 0.57 -4.43 -8.36
N VAL A 75 0.79 -4.09 -7.09
CA VAL A 75 -0.28 -4.04 -6.09
C VAL A 75 -1.30 -2.95 -6.45
N VAL A 76 -0.83 -1.74 -6.75
CA VAL A 76 -1.69 -0.61 -7.11
C VAL A 76 -2.51 -0.89 -8.38
N GLU A 77 -1.92 -1.57 -9.37
CA GLU A 77 -2.63 -1.95 -10.59
C GLU A 77 -3.83 -2.87 -10.31
N GLU A 78 -3.64 -3.89 -9.45
CA GLU A 78 -4.74 -4.81 -9.10
C GLU A 78 -5.80 -4.11 -8.22
N LEU A 79 -5.41 -3.25 -7.28
CA LEU A 79 -6.34 -2.43 -6.48
C LEU A 79 -7.15 -1.46 -7.36
N GLY A 80 -6.53 -0.93 -8.42
CA GLY A 80 -7.17 -0.03 -9.38
C GLY A 80 -8.30 -0.69 -10.18
N LYS A 81 -8.20 -2.00 -10.44
CA LYS A 81 -9.24 -2.76 -11.18
C LYS A 81 -10.57 -2.83 -10.43
N THR A 82 -10.56 -2.66 -9.12
CA THR A 82 -11.77 -2.68 -8.28
C THR A 82 -12.12 -1.33 -7.66
N LEU A 83 -11.39 -0.26 -8.02
CA LEU A 83 -11.54 1.09 -7.45
C LEU A 83 -11.37 1.10 -5.93
N THR A 84 -10.43 0.33 -5.41
CA THR A 84 -10.21 0.25 -3.96
C THR A 84 -9.90 1.64 -3.38
N ALA A 85 -10.75 2.10 -2.45
CA ALA A 85 -10.51 3.32 -1.70
C ALA A 85 -9.46 3.02 -0.62
N SER A 86 -8.23 3.50 -0.82
CA SER A 86 -7.11 3.26 0.09
C SER A 86 -6.09 4.40 -0.01
N PRO A 87 -5.41 4.75 1.10
CA PRO A 87 -4.34 5.74 1.08
C PRO A 87 -2.99 5.19 0.59
N LEU A 88 -2.90 3.90 0.22
CA LEU A 88 -1.63 3.21 -0.09
C LEU A 88 -0.72 3.97 -1.07
N VAL A 89 -1.29 4.57 -2.12
CA VAL A 89 -0.51 5.37 -3.10
C VAL A 89 0.05 6.63 -2.44
N ALA A 90 -0.76 7.34 -1.65
CA ALA A 90 -0.34 8.56 -0.97
C ALA A 90 0.76 8.28 0.07
N THR A 91 0.61 7.21 0.86
CA THR A 91 1.59 6.81 1.87
C THR A 91 2.89 6.32 1.23
N THR A 92 2.83 5.62 0.10
CA THR A 92 4.01 5.24 -0.70
C THR A 92 4.76 6.48 -1.21
N ILE A 93 4.06 7.51 -1.69
CA ILE A 93 4.68 8.77 -2.13
C ILE A 93 5.32 9.51 -0.95
N ALA A 94 4.64 9.55 0.20
CA ALA A 94 5.18 10.16 1.41
C ALA A 94 6.46 9.44 1.89
N ALA A 95 6.46 8.11 1.90
CA ALA A 95 7.64 7.31 2.24
C ALA A 95 8.80 7.58 1.28
N SER A 96 8.53 7.64 -0.04
CA SER A 96 9.51 7.99 -1.07
C SER A 96 10.14 9.36 -0.83
N ALA A 97 9.33 10.38 -0.51
CA ALA A 97 9.84 11.72 -0.22
C ALA A 97 10.77 11.74 1.01
N ILE A 98 10.42 11.00 2.07
CA ILE A 98 11.24 10.88 3.28
C ILE A 98 12.53 10.11 3.02
N LEU A 99 12.49 9.04 2.20
CA LEU A 99 13.69 8.29 1.82
C LEU A 99 14.68 9.17 1.06
N LEU A 100 14.19 9.96 0.10
CA LEU A 100 15.01 10.78 -0.79
C LEU A 100 15.51 12.07 -0.13
N GLY A 101 14.72 12.71 0.73
CA GLY A 101 15.01 14.04 1.25
C GLY A 101 14.98 14.19 2.77
N GLY A 102 14.62 13.14 3.51
CA GLY A 102 14.51 13.20 4.97
C GLY A 102 15.86 13.09 5.68
N SER A 103 15.97 13.74 6.84
CA SER A 103 17.06 13.51 7.79
C SER A 103 16.99 12.10 8.39
N ASP A 104 18.07 11.65 9.03
CA ASP A 104 18.09 10.34 9.68
C ASP A 104 17.04 10.26 10.79
N GLU A 105 16.79 11.35 11.52
CA GLU A 105 15.72 11.43 12.52
C GLU A 105 14.33 11.32 11.91
N GLN A 106 14.10 11.96 10.74
CA GLN A 106 12.83 11.87 10.04
C GLN A 106 12.59 10.45 9.50
N LYS A 107 13.62 9.82 8.93
CA LYS A 107 13.56 8.44 8.45
C LYS A 107 13.25 7.47 9.59
N ALA A 108 14.01 7.53 10.69
CA ALA A 108 13.82 6.68 11.86
C ALA A 108 12.44 6.86 12.52
N LYS A 109 11.90 8.08 12.49
CA LYS A 109 10.58 8.37 13.08
C LYS A 109 9.41 7.90 12.22
N TRP A 110 9.46 8.15 10.91
CA TRP A 110 8.27 8.06 10.07
C TRP A 110 8.19 6.79 9.24
N LEU A 111 9.32 6.29 8.73
CA LEU A 111 9.31 5.12 7.85
C LEU A 111 8.76 3.86 8.54
N PRO A 112 9.09 3.55 9.80
CA PRO A 112 8.49 2.40 10.48
C PRO A 112 6.97 2.51 10.67
N ARG A 113 6.47 3.72 10.90
CA ARG A 113 5.04 3.99 11.13
C ARG A 113 4.23 3.95 9.83
N LEU A 114 4.86 4.33 8.72
CA LEU A 114 4.30 4.16 7.38
C LEU A 114 4.30 2.70 6.96
N ALA A 115 5.40 1.98 7.21
CA ALA A 115 5.53 0.55 6.87
C ALA A 115 4.50 -0.32 7.60
N SER A 116 4.23 -0.03 8.87
CA SER A 116 3.24 -0.74 9.68
C SER A 116 1.79 -0.31 9.43
N GLY A 117 1.56 0.76 8.67
CA GLY A 117 0.23 1.36 8.50
C GLY A 117 -0.30 2.09 9.73
N GLU A 118 0.49 2.30 10.79
CA GLU A 118 0.12 3.07 11.99
C GLU A 118 -0.15 4.54 11.66
N THR A 119 0.48 5.06 10.60
CA THR A 119 0.29 6.44 10.12
C THR A 119 -0.08 6.45 8.64
N VAL A 120 -0.93 7.41 8.27
CA VAL A 120 -1.40 7.70 6.91
C VAL A 120 -1.10 9.15 6.55
#